data_AF-A0A7V1Y5R1-F1
#
_entry.id   AF-A0A7V1Y5R1-F1
#
_cell.length_a   1.000
_cell.length_b   1.000
_cell.length_c   1.000
_cell.angle_alpha   90.00
_cell.angle_beta   90.00
_cell.angle_gamma   90.00
#
_symmetry.space_group_name_H-M   'P 1'
#
loop_
_entity.id
_entity.type
_entity.pdbx_description
1 polymer ?
#
loop_
_entity_poly.entity_id
_entity_poly.type
_entity_poly.pdbx_seq_one_letter_code
_entity_poly.pdbx_strand_id
1 'polypeptide(L)'
;MTGSAEYLKEVKRRFRLTSDYALAEKLGIAQPEANLLRRGLKVPKPELCIRIAKLLGRSPVELLLVAQKDKAPAEAKEYWTLALTAVDVMLHVPQSPRYIPRKVEAIGHELRQLESQTLTYEGAAANAEAVRLMESAERSVDAVMERWNIWKKGEPLYPNYLLANQAAVRRQVTIRRLLILTREQMDDPELVGDAIQVMDDQQRTGIKIFFAFREELNQCATFLRWEEDFKKHGAAEDLNAALFDGEILIFSQSYGQVALGVVGKPTPITMINRLTITWRPEIIRELNPAPLFDMTRYVFEYNGEESFKTQLTRFMRLGEREGQP
;
A
#
# COMPACT_ATOMS: atom_id res chain seq x y z
N MET A 1 -16.54 16.36 -3.84
CA MET A 1 -16.91 15.10 -3.14
C MET A 1 -18.11 15.35 -2.25
N THR A 2 -19.14 14.51 -2.35
CA THR A 2 -20.46 14.65 -1.70
C THR A 2 -20.40 14.33 -0.20
N GLY A 3 -20.92 15.22 0.66
CA GLY A 3 -21.11 14.96 2.10
C GLY A 3 -22.38 14.15 2.38
N SER A 4 -22.56 13.68 3.61
CA SER A 4 -23.73 12.90 4.06
C SER A 4 -25.08 13.59 3.79
N ALA A 5 -25.09 14.93 3.80
CA ALA A 5 -26.23 15.77 3.42
C ALA A 5 -26.71 15.56 1.98
N GLU A 6 -25.81 15.23 1.05
CA GLU A 6 -26.14 15.03 -0.36
C GLU A 6 -26.86 13.71 -0.59
N TYR A 7 -26.57 12.67 0.21
CA TYR A 7 -27.32 11.42 0.18
C TYR A 7 -28.78 11.62 0.61
N LEU A 8 -29.03 12.54 1.53
CA LEU A 8 -30.40 12.89 1.96
C LEU A 8 -31.16 13.67 0.88
N LYS A 9 -30.48 14.56 0.16
CA LYS A 9 -31.05 15.22 -1.03
C LYS A 9 -31.36 14.18 -2.12
N GLU A 10 -30.50 13.19 -2.28
CA GLU A 10 -30.70 12.10 -3.24
C GLU A 10 -31.90 11.22 -2.87
N VAL A 11 -32.09 10.91 -1.58
CA VAL A 11 -33.32 10.22 -1.11
C VAL A 11 -34.55 11.05 -1.46
N LYS A 12 -34.56 12.37 -1.19
CA LYS A 12 -35.69 13.24 -1.57
C LYS A 12 -35.95 13.20 -3.07
N ARG A 13 -34.90 13.24 -3.89
CA ARG A 13 -35.02 13.20 -5.35
C ARG A 13 -35.57 11.86 -5.84
N ARG A 14 -34.98 10.74 -5.41
CA ARG A 14 -35.35 9.38 -5.84
C ARG A 14 -36.79 9.03 -5.48
N PHE A 15 -37.24 9.44 -4.29
CA PHE A 15 -38.59 9.17 -3.79
C PHE A 15 -39.56 10.35 -3.97
N ARG A 16 -39.16 11.41 -4.70
CA ARG A 16 -39.96 12.61 -4.98
C ARG A 16 -40.57 13.26 -3.73
N LEU A 17 -39.80 13.31 -2.64
CA LEU A 17 -40.23 13.86 -1.35
C LEU A 17 -40.11 15.39 -1.37
N THR A 18 -41.24 16.08 -1.20
CA THR A 18 -41.32 17.54 -1.28
C THR A 18 -40.96 18.24 0.02
N SER A 19 -41.10 17.57 1.18
CA SER A 19 -40.88 18.15 2.51
C SER A 19 -39.85 17.38 3.33
N ASP A 20 -39.27 18.06 4.33
CA ASP A 20 -38.38 17.40 5.31
C ASP A 20 -39.18 16.51 6.27
N TYR A 21 -40.49 16.73 6.41
CA TYR A 21 -41.41 15.83 7.10
C TYR A 21 -41.54 14.49 6.37
N ALA A 22 -41.79 14.50 5.06
CA ALA A 22 -41.86 13.28 4.25
C ALA A 22 -40.52 12.52 4.21
N LEU A 23 -39.39 13.26 4.25
CA LEU A 23 -38.07 12.65 4.40
C LEU A 23 -37.90 11.97 5.77
N ALA A 24 -38.33 12.64 6.84
CA ALA A 24 -38.24 12.11 8.20
C ALA A 24 -39.06 10.84 8.38
N GLU A 25 -40.30 10.82 7.85
CA GLU A 25 -41.17 9.66 7.84
C GLU A 25 -40.53 8.49 7.08
N LYS A 26 -40.00 8.75 5.88
CA LYS A 26 -39.33 7.73 5.05
C LYS A 26 -38.10 7.13 5.74
N LEU A 27 -37.38 7.94 6.51
CA LEU A 27 -36.19 7.55 7.24
C LEU A 27 -36.47 7.03 8.65
N GLY A 28 -37.71 7.13 9.14
CA GLY A 28 -38.10 6.76 10.51
C GLY A 28 -37.37 7.56 11.58
N ILE A 29 -37.23 8.87 11.38
CA ILE A 29 -36.59 9.84 12.30
C ILE A 29 -37.52 11.04 12.54
N ALA A 30 -37.16 11.92 13.48
CA ALA A 30 -37.92 13.14 13.73
C ALA A 30 -37.66 14.21 12.64
N GLN A 31 -38.67 15.03 12.31
CA GLN A 31 -38.56 16.11 11.32
C GLN A 31 -37.43 17.12 11.62
N PRO A 32 -37.23 17.59 12.87
CA PRO A 32 -36.10 18.48 13.18
C PRO A 32 -34.76 17.82 12.89
N GLU A 33 -34.64 16.52 13.16
CA GLU A 33 -33.44 15.75 12.87
C GLU A 33 -33.17 15.63 11.37
N ALA A 34 -34.20 15.33 10.57
CA ALA A 34 -34.09 15.30 9.11
C ALA A 34 -33.61 16.65 8.53
N ASN A 35 -34.09 17.77 9.08
CA ASN A 35 -33.67 19.10 8.66
C ASN A 35 -32.19 19.38 8.96
N LEU A 36 -31.74 19.06 10.19
CA LEU A 36 -30.35 19.26 10.61
C LEU A 36 -29.37 18.43 9.78
N LEU A 37 -29.71 17.16 9.52
CA LEU A 37 -28.90 16.26 8.70
C LEU A 37 -28.84 16.74 7.24
N ARG A 38 -29.96 17.17 6.65
CA ARG A 38 -30.02 17.67 5.27
C ARG A 38 -29.19 18.95 5.08
N ARG A 39 -29.09 19.78 6.12
CA ARG A 39 -28.28 21.01 6.11
C ARG A 39 -26.79 20.75 6.39
N GLY A 40 -26.39 19.51 6.67
CA GLY A 40 -25.03 19.17 7.05
C GLY A 40 -24.63 19.68 8.44
N LEU A 41 -25.60 20.10 9.26
CA LEU A 41 -25.37 20.58 10.63
C LEU A 41 -25.30 19.44 11.65
N LYS A 42 -25.70 18.23 11.24
CA LYS A 42 -25.63 17.01 12.03
C LYS A 42 -25.18 15.87 11.13
N VAL A 43 -24.39 14.96 11.68
CA VAL A 43 -23.93 13.74 11.00
C VAL A 43 -24.87 12.57 11.35
N PRO A 44 -25.29 11.74 10.36
CA PRO A 44 -26.15 10.60 10.62
C PRO A 44 -25.45 9.51 11.45
N LYS A 45 -26.22 8.84 12.31
CA LYS A 45 -25.75 7.68 13.09
C LYS A 45 -25.61 6.44 12.19
N PRO A 46 -24.80 5.44 12.58
CA PRO A 46 -24.55 4.25 11.76
C PRO A 46 -25.82 3.53 11.27
N GLU A 47 -26.82 3.39 12.13
CA GLU A 47 -28.08 2.71 11.80
C GLU A 47 -28.85 3.46 10.71
N LEU A 48 -28.79 4.80 10.74
CA LEU A 48 -29.41 5.66 9.74
C LEU A 48 -28.62 5.63 8.42
N CYS A 49 -27.29 5.58 8.47
CA CYS A 49 -26.44 5.41 7.28
C CYS A 49 -26.79 4.13 6.52
N ILE A 50 -26.95 3.00 7.24
CA ILE A 50 -27.33 1.70 6.65
C ILE A 50 -28.72 1.80 6.00
N ARG A 51 -29.68 2.46 6.66
CA ARG A 51 -31.04 2.64 6.14
C ARG A 51 -31.06 3.49 4.86
N ILE A 52 -30.31 4.61 4.84
CA ILE A 52 -30.18 5.46 3.66
C ILE A 52 -29.51 4.67 2.51
N ALA A 53 -28.45 3.92 2.80
CA ALA A 53 -27.76 3.11 1.80
C ALA A 53 -28.71 2.07 1.16
N LYS A 54 -29.52 1.39 1.98
CA LYS A 54 -30.54 0.44 1.51
C LYS A 54 -31.58 1.11 0.61
N LEU A 55 -32.06 2.31 0.97
CA LEU A 55 -33.04 3.06 0.16
C LEU A 55 -32.47 3.51 -1.20
N LEU A 56 -31.16 3.80 -1.24
CA LEU A 56 -30.48 4.24 -2.45
C LEU A 56 -29.87 3.09 -3.27
N GLY A 57 -29.91 1.85 -2.77
CA GLY A 57 -29.23 0.72 -3.40
C GLY A 57 -27.71 0.89 -3.47
N ARG A 58 -27.11 1.51 -2.45
CA ARG A 58 -25.67 1.75 -2.32
C ARG A 58 -25.06 0.91 -1.22
N SER A 59 -23.73 0.82 -1.20
CA SER A 59 -23.01 0.12 -0.14
C SER A 59 -23.17 0.85 1.20
N PRO A 60 -23.58 0.16 2.28
CA PRO A 60 -23.64 0.74 3.62
C PRO A 60 -22.26 1.23 4.10
N VAL A 61 -21.19 0.57 3.68
CA VAL A 61 -19.80 0.92 4.05
C VAL A 61 -19.42 2.30 3.52
N GLU A 62 -19.79 2.61 2.27
CA GLU A 62 -19.56 3.92 1.64
C GLU A 62 -20.17 5.05 2.48
N LEU A 63 -21.45 4.94 2.85
CA LEU A 63 -22.14 5.97 3.63
C LEU A 63 -21.62 6.10 5.06
N LEU A 64 -21.23 4.98 5.69
CA LEU A 64 -20.62 5.01 7.02
C LEU A 64 -19.31 5.80 7.01
N LEU A 65 -18.46 5.59 6.00
CA LEU A 65 -17.20 6.31 5.85
C LEU A 65 -17.40 7.79 5.52
N VAL A 66 -18.40 8.13 4.69
CA VAL A 66 -18.77 9.54 4.44
C VAL A 66 -19.21 10.22 5.74
N ALA A 67 -20.02 9.55 6.56
CA ALA A 67 -20.45 10.09 7.84
C ALA A 67 -19.28 10.29 8.81
N GLN A 68 -18.33 9.35 8.89
CA GLN A 68 -17.13 9.53 9.71
C GLN A 68 -16.24 10.68 9.21
N LYS A 69 -16.09 10.83 7.88
CA LYS A 69 -15.39 11.98 7.29
C LYS A 69 -16.01 13.31 7.70
N ASP A 70 -17.33 13.42 7.61
CA ASP A 70 -18.04 14.65 7.95
C ASP A 70 -17.90 15.00 9.44
N LYS A 71 -17.76 13.98 10.29
CA LYS A 71 -17.53 14.14 11.74
C LYS A 71 -16.08 14.50 12.09
N ALA A 72 -15.13 14.16 11.23
CA ALA A 72 -13.70 14.29 11.53
C ALA A 72 -13.22 15.74 11.58
N PRO A 73 -12.21 16.06 12.42
CA PRO A 73 -11.53 17.36 12.39
C PRO A 73 -10.84 17.56 11.03
N ALA A 74 -10.57 18.82 10.65
CA ALA A 74 -10.05 19.18 9.34
C ALA A 74 -8.78 18.40 8.95
N GLU A 75 -7.85 18.28 9.91
CA GLU A 75 -6.58 17.55 9.78
C GLU A 75 -6.76 16.06 9.50
N ALA A 76 -7.90 15.47 9.87
CA ALA A 76 -8.18 14.04 9.70
C ALA A 76 -9.07 13.72 8.49
N LYS A 77 -9.64 14.73 7.81
CA LYS A 77 -10.56 14.51 6.68
C LYS A 77 -9.87 13.88 5.47
N GLU A 78 -8.57 14.06 5.32
CA GLU A 78 -7.78 13.43 4.27
C GLU A 78 -7.71 11.90 4.45
N TYR A 79 -7.52 11.39 5.68
CA TYR A 79 -7.51 9.95 5.96
C TYR A 79 -8.85 9.28 5.65
N TRP A 80 -9.96 9.94 5.96
CA TRP A 80 -11.29 9.43 5.64
C TRP A 80 -11.59 9.51 4.13
N THR A 81 -11.01 10.48 3.44
CA THR A 81 -11.07 10.57 1.98
C THR A 81 -10.32 9.41 1.32
N LEU A 82 -9.20 9.00 1.91
CA LEU A 82 -8.45 7.82 1.48
C LEU A 82 -9.22 6.52 1.72
N ALA A 83 -9.79 6.33 2.91
CA ALA A 83 -10.64 5.18 3.21
C ALA A 83 -11.85 5.09 2.26
N LEU A 84 -12.46 6.23 1.91
CA LEU A 84 -13.54 6.29 0.93
C LEU A 84 -13.07 5.91 -0.47
N THR A 85 -11.91 6.39 -0.89
CA THR A 85 -11.32 6.06 -2.20
C THR A 85 -11.01 4.56 -2.30
N ALA A 86 -10.46 3.98 -1.23
CA ALA A 86 -10.19 2.54 -1.18
C ALA A 86 -11.47 1.70 -1.30
N VAL A 87 -12.54 2.09 -0.59
CA VAL A 87 -13.83 1.40 -0.69
C VAL A 87 -14.49 1.60 -2.04
N ASP A 88 -14.39 2.78 -2.65
CA ASP A 88 -14.92 3.04 -4.00
C ASP A 88 -14.24 2.15 -5.06
N VAL A 89 -12.91 1.99 -4.96
CA VAL A 89 -12.12 1.07 -5.80
C VAL A 89 -12.55 -0.38 -5.59
N MET A 90 -12.69 -0.84 -4.34
CA MET A 90 -13.12 -2.21 -4.05
C MET A 90 -14.55 -2.52 -4.52
N LEU A 91 -15.43 -1.51 -4.56
CA LEU A 91 -16.84 -1.68 -4.95
C LEU A 91 -17.08 -1.56 -6.46
N HIS A 92 -16.20 -0.88 -7.20
CA HIS A 92 -16.39 -0.58 -8.63
C HIS A 92 -15.30 -1.16 -9.55
N VAL A 93 -14.62 -2.25 -9.15
CA VAL A 93 -13.61 -2.93 -9.98
C VAL A 93 -14.22 -3.33 -11.34
N PRO A 94 -13.76 -2.76 -12.48
CA PRO A 94 -14.17 -3.23 -13.80
C PRO A 94 -13.63 -4.64 -14.05
N GLN A 95 -14.41 -5.52 -14.69
CA GLN A 95 -13.96 -6.89 -15.00
C GLN A 95 -12.77 -6.95 -15.98
N SER A 96 -12.38 -5.83 -16.57
CA SER A 96 -11.12 -5.69 -17.31
C SER A 96 -10.71 -4.21 -17.36
N PRO A 97 -9.74 -3.74 -16.55
CA PRO A 97 -9.25 -2.37 -16.64
C PRO A 97 -7.92 -2.32 -17.42
N ARG A 98 -7.93 -1.70 -18.61
CA ARG A 98 -6.73 -0.99 -19.10
C ARG A 98 -6.63 0.30 -18.29
N TYR A 99 -5.54 0.43 -17.54
CA TYR A 99 -5.29 1.49 -16.57
C TYR A 99 -5.44 2.90 -17.20
N ILE A 100 -6.45 3.65 -16.76
CA ILE A 100 -6.51 5.12 -16.90
C ILE A 100 -6.82 5.69 -15.51
N PRO A 101 -5.82 6.26 -14.81
CA PRO A 101 -6.02 6.96 -13.55
C PRO A 101 -6.95 8.14 -13.76
N ARG A 102 -8.05 8.24 -13.01
CA ARG A 102 -9.03 9.33 -13.16
C ARG A 102 -9.38 9.96 -11.81
N LYS A 103 -9.09 11.25 -11.65
CA LYS A 103 -10.10 12.34 -11.71
C LYS A 103 -9.52 13.78 -11.64
N VAL A 104 -9.34 14.39 -12.82
CA VAL A 104 -9.82 15.73 -13.30
C VAL A 104 -9.44 17.05 -12.57
N GLU A 105 -8.30 17.16 -11.89
CA GLU A 105 -7.61 18.47 -11.74
C GLU A 105 -6.08 18.30 -11.70
N ALA A 106 -5.63 17.16 -11.15
CA ALA A 106 -4.27 16.60 -11.30
C ALA A 106 -3.86 16.32 -12.77
N ILE A 107 -4.82 16.25 -13.68
CA ILE A 107 -4.62 15.91 -15.11
C ILE A 107 -3.66 16.90 -15.81
N GLY A 108 -3.60 18.17 -15.41
CA GLY A 108 -2.67 19.13 -16.05
C GLY A 108 -1.19 18.93 -15.69
N HIS A 109 -0.91 18.29 -14.55
CA HIS A 109 0.44 17.98 -14.08
C HIS A 109 0.81 16.54 -14.42
N GLU A 110 -0.12 15.60 -14.22
CA GLU A 110 0.03 14.19 -14.60
C GLU A 110 0.11 14.00 -16.11
N LEU A 111 -0.59 14.78 -16.96
CA LEU A 111 -0.43 14.66 -18.42
C LEU A 111 0.98 15.07 -18.87
N ARG A 112 1.55 16.14 -18.30
CA ARG A 112 2.95 16.52 -18.53
C ARG A 112 3.93 15.49 -17.96
N GLN A 113 3.55 14.84 -16.86
CA GLN A 113 4.33 13.75 -16.28
C GLN A 113 4.09 12.38 -16.93
N LEU A 114 3.04 12.19 -17.74
CA LEU A 114 2.77 11.00 -18.56
C LEU A 114 3.51 11.09 -19.90
N GLU A 115 3.74 12.32 -20.40
CA GLU A 115 4.73 12.60 -21.44
C GLU A 115 6.15 12.27 -20.95
N SER A 116 6.46 12.56 -19.68
CA SER A 116 7.62 11.94 -19.05
C SER A 116 7.34 10.47 -18.79
N GLN A 117 8.25 9.57 -19.09
CA GLN A 117 8.02 8.14 -18.88
C GLN A 117 8.17 7.73 -17.37
N THR A 118 7.88 8.68 -16.46
CA THR A 118 8.14 8.60 -15.01
C THR A 118 7.11 9.45 -14.25
N LEU A 119 6.50 8.89 -13.21
CA LEU A 119 5.63 9.56 -12.25
C LEU A 119 6.23 9.51 -10.85
N THR A 120 5.96 10.53 -10.05
CA THR A 120 6.33 10.57 -8.63
C THR A 120 5.09 10.81 -7.79
N TYR A 121 4.88 9.94 -6.81
CA TYR A 121 3.78 9.98 -5.86
C TYR A 121 4.30 10.28 -4.46
N GLU A 122 3.49 10.98 -3.68
CA GLU A 122 3.84 11.40 -2.33
C GLU A 122 2.80 10.98 -1.29
N GLY A 123 3.28 10.81 -0.05
CA GLY A 123 2.49 10.47 1.12
C GLY A 123 1.59 9.26 0.90
N ALA A 124 0.30 9.45 1.14
CA ALA A 124 -0.64 8.33 1.11
C ALA A 124 -0.90 7.78 -0.31
N ALA A 125 -0.70 8.60 -1.35
CA ALA A 125 -0.84 8.15 -2.74
C ALA A 125 0.26 7.15 -3.11
N ALA A 126 1.50 7.36 -2.64
CA ALA A 126 2.62 6.45 -2.88
C ALA A 126 2.31 5.01 -2.43
N ASN A 127 1.70 4.86 -1.25
CA ASN A 127 1.36 3.54 -0.72
C ASN A 127 0.19 2.89 -1.47
N ALA A 128 -0.82 3.69 -1.87
CA ALA A 128 -1.97 3.19 -2.62
C ALA A 128 -1.59 2.72 -4.03
N GLU A 129 -0.73 3.44 -4.74
CA GLU A 129 -0.33 3.06 -6.10
C GLU A 129 0.49 1.76 -6.13
N ALA A 130 1.36 1.53 -5.14
CA ALA A 130 2.08 0.26 -5.03
C ALA A 130 1.12 -0.95 -4.92
N VAL A 131 0.00 -0.81 -4.20
CA VAL A 131 -1.04 -1.83 -4.10
C VAL A 131 -1.80 -1.98 -5.43
N ARG A 132 -2.17 -0.87 -6.07
CA ARG A 132 -2.92 -0.89 -7.35
C ARG A 132 -2.15 -1.54 -8.49
N LEU A 133 -0.83 -1.34 -8.57
CA LEU A 133 -0.02 -1.99 -9.59
C LEU A 133 -0.02 -3.53 -9.45
N MET A 134 -0.09 -4.03 -8.22
CA MET A 134 -0.24 -5.47 -7.99
C MET A 134 -1.58 -5.99 -8.54
N GLU A 135 -2.65 -5.19 -8.47
CA GLU A 135 -3.96 -5.54 -9.05
C GLU A 135 -3.92 -5.57 -10.58
N SER A 136 -3.05 -4.80 -11.23
CA SER A 136 -2.91 -4.79 -12.70
C SER A 136 -1.88 -5.78 -13.24
N ALA A 137 -0.95 -6.29 -12.42
CA ALA A 137 0.06 -7.23 -12.87
C ALA A 137 -0.55 -8.48 -13.53
N GLU A 138 0.03 -8.91 -14.66
CA GLU A 138 -0.48 -10.02 -15.47
C GLU A 138 0.41 -11.27 -15.43
N ARG A 139 1.73 -11.11 -15.36
CA ARG A 139 2.70 -12.19 -15.59
C ARG A 139 3.64 -12.38 -14.41
N SER A 140 4.32 -11.33 -13.98
CA SER A 140 5.39 -11.43 -12.99
C SER A 140 5.60 -10.17 -12.18
N VAL A 141 6.05 -10.35 -10.94
CA VAL A 141 6.55 -9.27 -10.09
C VAL A 141 7.84 -9.69 -9.43
N ASP A 142 8.91 -8.95 -9.67
CA ASP A 142 10.21 -9.13 -9.01
C ASP A 142 10.47 -7.96 -8.07
N ALA A 143 10.52 -8.24 -6.77
CA ALA A 143 10.62 -7.21 -5.73
C ALA A 143 11.85 -7.39 -4.84
N VAL A 144 12.55 -6.29 -4.51
CA VAL A 144 13.67 -6.25 -3.57
C VAL A 144 13.32 -5.28 -2.45
N MET A 145 13.60 -5.66 -1.21
CA MET A 145 13.20 -4.88 -0.03
C MET A 145 14.24 -4.94 1.07
N GLU A 146 14.74 -3.78 1.46
CA GLU A 146 15.55 -3.58 2.66
C GLU A 146 14.70 -3.13 3.84
N ARG A 147 13.68 -2.31 3.56
CA ARG A 147 12.68 -1.91 4.55
C ARG A 147 11.49 -2.87 4.49
N TRP A 148 11.73 -4.10 4.93
CA TRP A 148 10.76 -5.21 4.92
C TRP A 148 9.70 -5.09 6.03
N ASN A 149 10.01 -4.37 7.10
CA ASN A 149 9.16 -4.22 8.28
C ASN A 149 7.79 -3.59 7.97
N ILE A 150 7.66 -2.79 6.90
CA ILE A 150 6.38 -2.20 6.47
C ILE A 150 5.28 -3.23 6.12
N TRP A 151 5.64 -4.52 6.01
CA TRP A 151 4.71 -5.63 5.81
C TRP A 151 4.35 -6.41 7.08
N LYS A 152 4.94 -6.06 8.23
CA LYS A 152 4.59 -6.66 9.51
C LYS A 152 3.12 -6.40 9.83
N LYS A 153 2.51 -7.30 10.60
CA LYS A 153 1.13 -7.10 11.09
C LYS A 153 1.04 -5.80 11.89
N GLY A 154 0.13 -4.93 11.47
CA GLY A 154 -0.07 -3.60 12.07
C GLY A 154 0.63 -2.45 11.34
N GLU A 155 1.46 -2.75 10.34
CA GLU A 155 2.16 -1.76 9.51
C GLU A 155 1.35 -1.39 8.24
N PRO A 156 1.66 -0.28 7.53
CA PRO A 156 0.78 0.37 6.56
C PRO A 156 0.38 -0.49 5.36
N LEU A 157 1.28 -1.36 4.92
CA LEU A 157 1.03 -2.22 3.76
C LEU A 157 0.33 -3.52 4.17
N TYR A 158 0.24 -3.82 5.47
CA TYR A 158 -0.58 -4.90 5.99
C TYR A 158 -2.00 -4.40 6.32
N PRO A 159 -3.08 -5.14 5.97
CA PRO A 159 -3.12 -6.39 5.20
C PRO A 159 -3.31 -6.17 3.68
N ASN A 160 -3.50 -4.92 3.23
CA ASN A 160 -3.95 -4.62 1.87
C ASN A 160 -3.01 -5.18 0.79
N TYR A 161 -1.71 -5.06 0.99
CA TYR A 161 -0.73 -5.58 0.05
C TYR A 161 -0.70 -7.12 0.04
N LEU A 162 -0.93 -7.76 1.20
CA LEU A 162 -1.04 -9.22 1.28
C LEU A 162 -2.28 -9.72 0.51
N LEU A 163 -3.41 -9.04 0.63
CA LEU A 163 -4.63 -9.35 -0.13
C LEU A 163 -4.43 -9.16 -1.63
N ALA A 164 -3.75 -8.08 -2.05
CA ALA A 164 -3.42 -7.85 -3.44
C ALA A 164 -2.48 -8.94 -3.99
N ASN A 165 -1.46 -9.35 -3.22
CA ASN A 165 -0.58 -10.46 -3.59
C ASN A 165 -1.38 -11.77 -3.77
N GLN A 166 -2.28 -12.11 -2.84
CA GLN A 166 -3.13 -13.30 -2.96
C GLN A 166 -3.99 -13.25 -4.23
N ALA A 167 -4.56 -12.09 -4.56
CA ALA A 167 -5.35 -11.91 -5.77
C ALA A 167 -4.49 -12.07 -7.04
N ALA A 168 -3.26 -11.55 -7.05
CA ALA A 168 -2.31 -11.74 -8.14
C ALA A 168 -1.90 -13.21 -8.31
N VAL A 169 -1.57 -13.91 -7.22
CA VAL A 169 -1.22 -15.34 -7.27
C VAL A 169 -2.41 -16.19 -7.77
N ARG A 170 -3.64 -15.88 -7.37
CA ARG A 170 -4.85 -16.55 -7.92
C ARG A 170 -5.02 -16.34 -9.42
N ARG A 171 -4.55 -15.21 -9.95
CA ARG A 171 -4.48 -14.93 -11.40
C ARG A 171 -3.24 -15.55 -12.08
N GLN A 172 -2.47 -16.37 -11.36
CA GLN A 172 -1.24 -17.03 -11.83
C GLN A 172 -0.07 -16.07 -12.11
N VAL A 173 -0.07 -14.88 -11.51
CA VAL A 173 1.10 -13.98 -11.54
C VAL A 173 2.23 -14.61 -10.73
N THR A 174 3.43 -14.71 -11.33
CA THR A 174 4.63 -15.20 -10.63
C THR A 174 5.26 -14.09 -9.82
N ILE A 175 5.27 -14.21 -8.50
CA ILE A 175 5.85 -13.20 -7.61
C ILE A 175 7.13 -13.76 -6.97
N ARG A 176 8.26 -13.09 -7.19
CA ARG A 176 9.52 -13.33 -6.50
C ARG A 176 9.88 -12.12 -5.65
N ARG A 177 10.39 -12.36 -4.45
CA ARG A 177 10.69 -11.29 -3.51
C ARG A 177 11.94 -11.58 -2.71
N LEU A 178 12.87 -10.63 -2.74
CA LEU A 178 14.13 -10.68 -2.03
C LEU A 178 14.09 -9.72 -0.84
N LEU A 179 14.20 -10.26 0.37
CA LEU A 179 14.44 -9.48 1.58
C LEU A 179 15.95 -9.34 1.78
N ILE A 180 16.42 -8.11 1.88
CA ILE A 180 17.81 -7.81 2.23
C ILE A 180 17.82 -7.39 3.69
N LEU A 181 18.56 -8.13 4.50
CA LEU A 181 18.57 -8.02 5.96
C LEU A 181 19.96 -7.52 6.39
N THR A 182 20.02 -6.56 7.29
CA THR A 182 21.30 -6.07 7.83
C THR A 182 21.70 -6.84 9.08
N ARG A 183 22.99 -6.84 9.41
CA ARG A 183 23.48 -7.41 10.68
C ARG A 183 22.81 -6.77 11.88
N GLU A 184 22.71 -5.44 11.88
CA GLU A 184 22.03 -4.69 12.94
C GLU A 184 20.60 -5.18 13.18
N GLN A 185 19.83 -5.41 12.10
CA GLN A 185 18.47 -5.95 12.22
C GLN A 185 18.48 -7.38 12.77
N MET A 186 19.45 -8.19 12.37
CA MET A 186 19.49 -9.62 12.69
C MET A 186 20.14 -9.92 14.06
N ASP A 187 20.82 -8.96 14.67
CA ASP A 187 21.33 -9.05 16.05
C ASP A 187 20.19 -8.95 17.09
N ASP A 188 19.03 -8.39 16.71
CA ASP A 188 17.84 -8.30 17.56
C ASP A 188 16.91 -9.52 17.39
N PRO A 189 16.72 -10.36 18.43
CA PRO A 189 15.84 -11.52 18.36
C PRO A 189 14.38 -11.20 18.01
N GLU A 190 13.87 -10.02 18.38
CA GLU A 190 12.50 -9.62 18.04
C GLU A 190 12.38 -9.36 16.54
N LEU A 191 13.34 -8.63 15.95
CA LEU A 191 13.37 -8.36 14.51
C LEU A 191 13.60 -9.62 13.68
N VAL A 192 14.39 -10.57 14.18
CA VAL A 192 14.53 -11.90 13.57
C VAL A 192 13.19 -12.63 13.52
N GLY A 193 12.44 -12.62 14.63
CA GLY A 193 11.10 -13.20 14.70
C GLY A 193 10.11 -12.54 13.74
N ASP A 194 10.16 -11.20 13.64
CA ASP A 194 9.33 -10.44 12.72
C ASP A 194 9.67 -10.75 11.25
N ALA A 195 10.95 -10.85 10.89
CA ALA A 195 11.38 -11.18 9.54
C ALA A 195 10.90 -12.58 9.13
N ILE A 196 11.03 -13.56 10.02
CA ILE A 196 10.48 -14.92 9.83
C ILE A 196 8.97 -14.86 9.60
N GLN A 197 8.24 -14.13 10.44
CA GLN A 197 6.78 -14.00 10.29
C GLN A 197 6.40 -13.38 8.95
N VAL A 198 7.08 -12.32 8.52
CA VAL A 198 6.83 -11.67 7.23
C VAL A 198 7.10 -12.65 6.07
N MET A 199 8.22 -13.38 6.11
CA MET A 199 8.55 -14.37 5.08
C MET A 199 7.50 -15.50 5.03
N ASP A 200 7.11 -16.02 6.19
CA ASP A 200 6.07 -17.06 6.32
C ASP A 200 4.71 -16.59 5.77
N ASP A 201 4.25 -15.41 6.20
CA ASP A 201 2.96 -14.88 5.78
C ASP A 201 2.93 -14.67 4.25
N GLN A 202 4.03 -14.17 3.67
CA GLN A 202 4.13 -13.96 2.23
C GLN A 202 4.24 -15.29 1.47
N GLN A 203 5.06 -16.24 1.94
CA GLN A 203 5.20 -17.56 1.32
C GLN A 203 3.88 -18.34 1.31
N ARG A 204 3.10 -18.28 2.41
CA ARG A 204 1.75 -18.88 2.49
C ARG A 204 0.77 -18.34 1.45
N THR A 205 1.02 -17.15 0.92
CA THR A 205 0.21 -16.58 -0.17
C THR A 205 0.65 -17.02 -1.57
N GLY A 206 1.66 -17.88 -1.68
CA GLY A 206 2.18 -18.43 -2.94
C GLY A 206 3.29 -17.59 -3.57
N ILE A 207 3.92 -16.69 -2.80
CA ILE A 207 5.06 -15.89 -3.25
C ILE A 207 6.34 -16.69 -3.04
N LYS A 208 7.26 -16.65 -4.02
CA LYS A 208 8.62 -17.18 -3.85
C LYS A 208 9.46 -16.16 -3.09
N ILE A 209 9.88 -16.54 -1.89
CA ILE A 209 10.64 -15.67 -0.99
C ILE A 209 12.12 -16.06 -1.04
N PHE A 210 12.95 -15.04 -1.16
CA PHE A 210 14.39 -15.09 -1.06
C PHE A 210 14.85 -14.12 0.02
N PHE A 211 15.99 -14.41 0.61
CA PHE A 211 16.64 -13.51 1.56
C PHE A 211 18.14 -13.46 1.31
N ALA A 212 18.76 -12.36 1.72
CA ALA A 212 20.18 -12.14 1.69
C ALA A 212 20.61 -11.22 2.83
N PHE A 213 21.88 -11.31 3.22
CA PHE A 213 22.47 -10.40 4.20
C PHE A 213 23.21 -9.28 3.47
N ARG A 214 22.88 -8.03 3.81
CA ARG A 214 23.39 -6.81 3.16
C ARG A 214 24.93 -6.79 3.13
N GLU A 215 25.57 -7.16 4.22
CA GLU A 215 27.02 -7.15 4.36
C GLU A 215 27.71 -8.19 3.47
N GLU A 216 27.07 -9.34 3.21
CA GLU A 216 27.58 -10.31 2.24
C GLU A 216 27.33 -9.86 0.80
N LEU A 217 26.18 -9.23 0.52
CA LEU A 217 25.89 -8.65 -0.80
C LEU A 217 26.88 -7.53 -1.17
N ASN A 218 27.36 -6.76 -0.20
CA ASN A 218 28.38 -5.73 -0.41
C ASN A 218 29.72 -6.29 -0.89
N GLN A 219 29.94 -7.61 -0.82
CA GLN A 219 31.11 -8.27 -1.41
C GLN A 219 30.93 -8.54 -2.92
N CYS A 220 29.74 -8.28 -3.47
CA CYS A 220 29.41 -8.49 -4.87
C CYS A 220 29.37 -7.18 -5.67
N ALA A 221 30.22 -7.08 -6.69
CA ALA A 221 30.25 -5.93 -7.60
C ALA A 221 28.91 -5.68 -8.32
N THR A 222 28.15 -6.74 -8.63
CA THR A 222 26.82 -6.60 -9.25
C THR A 222 25.85 -5.87 -8.33
N PHE A 223 25.84 -6.20 -7.04
CA PHE A 223 24.96 -5.56 -6.07
C PHE A 223 25.38 -4.10 -5.82
N LEU A 224 26.68 -3.85 -5.62
CA LEU A 224 27.19 -2.48 -5.43
C LEU A 224 26.84 -1.56 -6.60
N ARG A 225 27.02 -2.04 -7.84
CA ARG A 225 26.65 -1.27 -9.03
C ARG A 225 25.15 -1.02 -9.11
N TRP A 226 24.35 -2.05 -8.84
CA TRP A 226 22.89 -1.94 -8.82
C TRP A 226 22.43 -0.90 -7.78
N GLU A 227 22.97 -0.95 -6.57
CA GLU A 227 22.70 0.04 -5.54
C GLU A 227 23.10 1.46 -5.95
N GLU A 228 24.31 1.63 -6.52
CA GLU A 228 24.77 2.93 -7.02
C GLU A 228 23.84 3.49 -8.09
N ASP A 229 23.36 2.64 -9.01
CA ASP A 229 22.44 3.05 -10.06
C ASP A 229 21.10 3.48 -9.47
N PHE A 230 20.54 2.76 -8.48
CA PHE A 230 19.35 3.21 -7.75
C PHE A 230 19.56 4.56 -7.05
N LYS A 231 20.70 4.75 -6.40
CA LYS A 231 21.05 6.01 -5.72
C LYS A 231 21.16 7.18 -6.71
N LYS A 232 21.72 6.96 -7.91
CA LYS A 232 21.78 7.99 -8.98
C LYS A 232 20.39 8.47 -9.40
N HIS A 233 19.40 7.59 -9.39
CA HIS A 233 17.99 7.92 -9.70
C HIS A 233 17.19 8.42 -8.49
N GLY A 234 17.86 8.68 -7.36
CA GLY A 234 17.26 9.28 -6.18
C GLY A 234 16.44 8.30 -5.32
N ALA A 235 16.79 7.01 -5.35
CA ALA A 235 16.24 6.05 -4.41
C ALA A 235 16.61 6.39 -2.96
N ALA A 236 15.80 5.90 -2.02
CA ALA A 236 16.06 6.00 -0.59
C ALA A 236 17.32 5.23 -0.19
N GLU A 237 17.79 5.46 1.04
CA GLU A 237 18.91 4.69 1.61
C GLU A 237 18.59 3.20 1.70
N ASP A 238 17.45 2.84 2.29
CA ASP A 238 16.94 1.46 2.20
C ASP A 238 16.23 1.25 0.87
N LEU A 239 16.79 0.36 0.06
CA LEU A 239 16.31 0.09 -1.28
C LEU A 239 15.07 -0.81 -1.26
N ASN A 240 13.92 -0.22 -1.58
CA ASN A 240 12.69 -0.96 -1.89
C ASN A 240 12.27 -0.67 -3.32
N ALA A 241 12.21 -1.72 -4.14
CA ALA A 241 11.87 -1.64 -5.55
C ALA A 241 11.05 -2.86 -6.01
N ALA A 242 10.22 -2.67 -7.03
CA ALA A 242 9.51 -3.78 -7.66
C ALA A 242 9.34 -3.54 -9.17
N LEU A 243 9.63 -4.58 -9.96
CA LEU A 243 9.44 -4.61 -11.40
C LEU A 243 8.22 -5.48 -11.73
N PHE A 244 7.23 -4.88 -12.37
CA PHE A 244 5.98 -5.52 -12.78
C PHE A 244 6.04 -5.82 -14.27
N ASP A 245 5.83 -7.09 -14.62
CA ASP A 245 5.75 -7.64 -15.98
C ASP A 245 6.97 -7.35 -16.88
N GLY A 246 8.07 -6.85 -16.29
CA GLY A 246 9.24 -6.36 -17.02
C GLY A 246 9.06 -4.98 -17.66
N GLU A 247 7.94 -4.29 -17.37
CA GLU A 247 7.52 -3.08 -18.09
C GLU A 247 7.36 -1.85 -17.18
N ILE A 248 7.06 -2.05 -15.90
CA ILE A 248 6.85 -0.96 -14.95
C ILE A 248 7.74 -1.18 -13.73
N LEU A 249 8.65 -0.25 -13.49
CA LEU A 249 9.49 -0.25 -12.29
C LEU A 249 8.95 0.77 -11.29
N ILE A 250 8.87 0.36 -10.03
CA ILE A 250 8.68 1.28 -8.91
C ILE A 250 9.87 1.22 -7.97
N PHE A 251 10.18 2.35 -7.33
CA PHE A 251 11.15 2.40 -6.26
C PHE A 251 10.89 3.55 -5.29
N SER A 252 11.22 3.31 -4.03
CA SER A 252 11.03 4.29 -2.95
C SER A 252 12.15 5.33 -2.99
N GLN A 253 11.79 6.61 -2.91
CA GLN A 253 12.75 7.74 -2.83
C GLN A 253 12.92 8.26 -1.41
N SER A 254 11.88 8.13 -0.57
CA SER A 254 11.99 8.45 0.85
C SER A 254 10.93 7.72 1.68
N TYR A 255 11.24 7.56 2.95
CA TYR A 255 10.32 7.08 3.98
C TYR A 255 10.02 8.21 4.96
N GLY A 256 8.84 8.16 5.59
CA GLY A 256 8.41 9.12 6.59
C GLY A 256 7.76 8.42 7.76
N GLN A 257 7.78 9.06 8.94
CA GLN A 257 7.03 8.62 10.10
C GLN A 257 5.67 9.33 10.10
N VAL A 258 4.61 8.55 10.21
CA VAL A 258 3.25 9.06 10.35
C VAL A 258 2.67 8.52 11.65
N ALA A 259 2.08 9.39 12.46
CA ALA A 259 1.43 9.00 13.70
C ALA A 259 0.10 8.30 13.40
N LEU A 260 -0.03 7.03 13.75
CA LEU A 260 -1.27 6.27 13.66
C LEU A 260 -1.99 6.26 15.02
N GLY A 261 -3.30 6.52 14.98
CA GLY A 261 -4.17 6.55 16.15
C GLY A 261 -4.56 7.97 16.57
N VAL A 262 -5.83 8.15 16.92
CA VAL A 262 -6.42 9.44 17.34
C VAL A 262 -6.83 9.45 18.82
N VAL A 263 -6.72 8.30 19.50
CA VAL A 263 -7.10 8.11 20.90
C VAL A 263 -5.97 7.35 21.59
N GLY A 264 -5.31 7.98 22.57
CA GLY A 264 -4.14 7.44 23.27
C GLY A 264 -2.82 7.99 22.73
N LYS A 265 -1.70 7.36 23.12
CA LYS A 265 -0.36 7.73 22.64
C LYS A 265 -0.23 7.29 21.17
N PRO A 266 -0.05 8.21 20.21
CA PRO A 266 0.05 7.85 18.80
C PRO A 266 1.25 6.93 18.56
N THR A 267 1.05 5.86 17.82
CA THR A 267 2.14 4.96 17.42
C THR A 267 2.75 5.49 16.13
N PRO A 268 4.07 5.80 16.11
CA PRO A 268 4.72 6.18 14.87
C PRO A 268 4.78 4.96 13.95
N ILE A 269 4.37 5.16 12.70
CA ILE A 269 4.37 4.13 11.66
C ILE A 269 5.18 4.62 10.49
N THR A 270 6.05 3.75 9.96
CA THR A 270 6.89 4.08 8.82
C THR A 270 6.12 3.87 7.51
N MET A 271 5.98 4.92 6.70
CA MET A 271 5.32 4.87 5.39
C MET A 271 6.29 5.21 4.27
N ILE A 272 6.03 4.71 3.06
CA ILE A 272 6.67 5.23 1.86
C ILE A 272 6.16 6.65 1.67
N ASN A 273 7.04 7.64 1.81
CA ASN A 273 6.69 9.05 1.72
C ASN A 273 6.80 9.56 0.29
N ARG A 274 7.72 9.02 -0.50
CA ARG A 274 7.85 9.34 -1.93
C ARG A 274 8.19 8.09 -2.73
N LEU A 275 7.41 7.82 -3.77
CA LEU A 275 7.55 6.67 -4.65
C LEU A 275 7.66 7.14 -6.10
N THR A 276 8.60 6.60 -6.84
CA THR A 276 8.68 6.79 -8.29
C THR A 276 8.15 5.56 -9.01
N ILE A 277 7.37 5.78 -10.06
CA ILE A 277 6.89 4.78 -11.01
C ILE A 277 7.43 5.14 -12.38
N THR A 278 8.04 4.22 -13.11
CA THR A 278 8.59 4.50 -14.43
C THR A 278 8.40 3.35 -15.39
N TRP A 279 8.21 3.71 -16.65
CA TRP A 279 8.16 2.82 -17.81
C TRP A 279 9.24 3.18 -18.85
N ARG A 280 10.31 3.87 -18.40
CA ARG A 280 11.49 4.20 -19.20
C ARG A 280 12.29 2.93 -19.46
N PRO A 281 12.39 2.44 -20.71
CA PRO A 281 13.10 1.20 -21.01
C PRO A 281 14.56 1.24 -20.56
N GLU A 282 15.22 2.39 -20.66
CA GLU A 282 16.60 2.59 -20.23
C GLU A 282 16.76 2.47 -18.72
N ILE A 283 15.87 3.11 -17.93
CA ILE A 283 15.92 3.02 -16.46
C ILE A 283 15.55 1.61 -16.00
N ILE A 284 14.55 0.98 -16.63
CA ILE A 284 14.15 -0.39 -16.30
C ILE A 284 15.30 -1.37 -16.52
N ARG A 285 16.05 -1.22 -17.62
CA ARG A 285 17.21 -2.08 -17.90
C ARG A 285 18.32 -1.89 -16.88
N GLU A 286 18.58 -0.63 -16.50
CA GLU A 286 19.62 -0.28 -15.52
C GLU A 286 19.27 -0.78 -14.12
N LEU A 287 18.01 -0.59 -13.70
CA LEU A 287 17.54 -0.83 -12.35
C LEU A 287 16.81 -2.19 -12.17
N ASN A 288 16.94 -3.09 -13.14
CA ASN A 288 16.26 -4.39 -13.09
C ASN A 288 16.76 -5.22 -11.88
N PRO A 289 15.90 -5.61 -10.92
CA PRO A 289 16.30 -6.43 -9.78
C PRO A 289 16.47 -7.92 -10.13
N ALA A 290 15.98 -8.39 -11.29
CA ALA A 290 15.97 -9.81 -11.65
C ALA A 290 17.34 -10.51 -11.52
N PRO A 291 18.49 -9.89 -11.89
CA PRO A 291 19.80 -10.53 -11.76
C PRO A 291 20.22 -10.84 -10.32
N LEU A 292 19.67 -10.13 -9.33
CA LEU A 292 20.00 -10.39 -7.92
C LEU A 292 19.51 -11.77 -7.48
N PHE A 293 18.35 -12.22 -7.97
CA PHE A 293 17.79 -13.51 -7.61
C PHE A 293 18.66 -14.70 -8.05
N ASP A 294 19.49 -14.51 -9.08
CA ASP A 294 20.38 -15.54 -9.61
C ASP A 294 21.73 -15.60 -8.87
N MET A 295 21.95 -14.73 -7.88
CA MET A 295 23.18 -14.69 -7.06
C MET A 295 23.18 -15.77 -5.98
N THR A 296 23.12 -17.05 -6.36
CA THR A 296 22.94 -18.21 -5.46
C THR A 296 24.00 -18.36 -4.35
N ARG A 297 25.13 -17.65 -4.45
CA ARG A 297 26.14 -17.59 -3.37
C ARG A 297 25.69 -16.74 -2.18
N TYR A 298 24.90 -15.69 -2.44
CA TYR A 298 24.54 -14.66 -1.47
C TYR A 298 23.03 -14.55 -1.24
N VAL A 299 22.23 -15.01 -2.20
CA VAL A 299 20.77 -15.00 -2.16
C VAL A 299 20.27 -16.42 -1.97
N PHE A 300 19.47 -16.61 -0.92
CA PHE A 300 18.99 -17.90 -0.48
C PHE A 300 17.47 -17.96 -0.62
N GLU A 301 16.95 -19.06 -1.15
CA GLU A 301 15.51 -19.32 -1.13
C GLU A 301 15.06 -19.64 0.30
N TYR A 302 13.99 -18.99 0.75
CA TYR A 302 13.40 -19.22 2.06
C TYR A 302 12.59 -20.52 2.04
N ASN A 303 13.09 -21.56 2.73
CA ASN A 303 12.46 -22.86 2.83
C ASN A 303 11.97 -23.15 4.26
N GLY A 304 11.55 -22.10 4.96
CA GLY A 304 11.11 -22.14 6.35
C GLY A 304 12.17 -21.70 7.37
N GLU A 305 11.70 -21.53 8.60
CA GLU A 305 12.45 -20.94 9.72
C GLU A 305 13.83 -21.59 9.97
N GLU A 306 13.92 -22.92 9.98
CA GLU A 306 15.18 -23.63 10.24
C GLU A 306 16.25 -23.33 9.17
N SER A 307 15.84 -23.25 7.90
CA SER A 307 16.74 -22.93 6.78
C SER A 307 17.31 -21.52 6.92
N PHE A 308 16.46 -20.58 7.34
CA PHE A 308 16.85 -19.20 7.60
C PHE A 308 17.79 -19.07 8.79
N LYS A 309 17.43 -19.66 9.94
CA LYS A 309 18.26 -19.66 11.16
C LYS A 309 19.64 -20.28 10.94
N THR A 310 19.72 -21.31 10.09
CA THR A 310 21.00 -21.92 9.71
C THR A 310 21.90 -20.93 8.98
N GLN A 311 21.39 -20.21 7.97
CA GLN A 311 22.16 -19.19 7.26
C GLN A 311 22.50 -18.01 8.16
N LEU A 312 21.55 -17.56 9.00
CA LEU A 312 21.78 -16.49 9.96
C LEU A 312 22.92 -16.84 10.94
N THR A 313 22.92 -18.04 11.51
CA THR A 313 23.98 -18.50 12.42
C THR A 313 25.35 -18.49 11.74
N ARG A 314 25.41 -18.93 10.47
CA ARG A 314 26.64 -18.87 9.67
C ARG A 314 27.10 -17.43 9.47
N PHE A 315 26.19 -16.55 9.08
CA PHE A 315 26.45 -15.13 8.87
C PHE A 315 26.97 -14.44 10.14
N MET A 316 26.37 -14.73 11.30
CA MET A 316 26.81 -14.16 12.57
C MET A 316 28.24 -14.59 12.93
N ARG A 317 28.56 -15.89 12.80
CA ARG A 317 29.90 -16.44 13.07
C ARG A 317 31.00 -15.88 12.17
N LEU A 318 30.68 -15.51 10.92
CA LEU A 318 31.65 -14.91 10.01
C LEU A 318 32.05 -13.50 10.48
N GLY A 319 31.09 -12.71 10.98
CA GLY A 319 31.35 -11.38 11.53
C GLY A 319 32.17 -11.40 12.82
N GLU A 320 31.97 -12.41 13.68
CA GLU A 320 32.76 -12.57 14.92
C GLU A 320 34.25 -12.84 14.64
N ARG A 321 34.58 -13.47 13.50
CA ARG A 321 35.97 -13.78 13.11
C ARG A 321 36.70 -12.60 12.49
N GLU A 322 35.97 -11.68 11.84
CA GLU A 322 36.55 -10.44 11.29
C GLU A 322 36.77 -9.37 12.37
N GLY A 323 36.13 -9.51 13.54
CA GLY A 323 36.25 -8.60 14.69
C GLY A 323 37.26 -9.02 15.77
N GLN A 324 38.03 -10.10 15.58
CA GLN A 324 39.13 -10.48 16.47
C GLN A 324 40.48 -10.05 15.87
N PRO A 325 41.30 -9.24 16.59
CA PRO A 325 42.58 -8.72 16.09
C PRO A 325 43.65 -9.79 15.88
#